data_AF-A0A921T5B1-F1
#
_entry.id   AF-A0A921T5B1-F1
#
_cell.length_a   1.000
_cell.length_b   1.000
_cell.length_c   1.000
_cell.angle_alpha   90.00
_cell.angle_beta   90.00
_cell.angle_gamma   90.00
#
_symmetry.space_group_name_H-M   'P 1'
#
loop_
_entity.id
_entity.type
_entity.pdbx_description
1 polymer ?
#
loop_
_entity_poly.entity_id
_entity_poly.type
_entity_poly.pdbx_seq_one_letter_code
_entity_poly.pdbx_strand_id
1 'polypeptide(L)'
;MEGMILGLYQNKVLIQANSAKPNRNIMVVGGPGSYKTQSFVITNVLYETNNSLIITDPKAEVYEKTAAIKEKQGYEVHVINFMNMSTSDRHNPLDYVRKETQATTVATKMVDSANKDGKRDVWYYSQRALLKALILYAIYELEPKKRNMRGLLEFLQTFDTDDSKGESELDKQFLSKIGENTPTSRNVKGVAQ
;
A
#
# COMPACT_ATOMS: atom_id res chain seq x y z
N MET A 1 -0.33 8.14 32.42
CA MET A 1 -1.22 9.17 31.83
C MET A 1 -1.09 9.06 30.32
N GLU A 2 -2.07 8.52 29.63
CA GLU A 2 -1.93 8.17 28.20
C GLU A 2 -2.02 9.40 27.29
N GLY A 3 -1.16 9.49 26.30
CA GLY A 3 -1.11 10.62 25.39
C GLY A 3 0.22 10.80 24.67
N MET A 4 0.31 11.87 23.89
CA MET A 4 1.52 12.24 23.15
C MET A 4 2.42 13.14 24.02
N ILE A 5 3.67 12.75 24.20
CA ILE A 5 4.68 13.55 24.88
C ILE A 5 5.09 14.69 23.95
N LEU A 6 4.87 15.93 24.40
CA LEU A 6 5.22 17.15 23.65
C LEU A 6 6.62 17.66 23.99
N GLY A 7 7.11 17.35 25.19
CA GLY A 7 8.42 17.79 25.67
C GLY A 7 8.42 18.09 27.16
N LEU A 8 9.38 18.91 27.59
CA LEU A 8 9.53 19.34 28.97
C LEU A 8 9.20 20.84 29.08
N TYR A 9 8.45 21.20 30.11
CA TYR A 9 8.24 22.59 30.52
C TYR A 9 8.44 22.71 32.02
N GLN A 10 9.38 23.55 32.45
CA GLN A 10 9.75 23.71 33.86
C GLN A 10 10.02 22.36 34.57
N ASN A 11 10.82 21.49 33.93
CA ASN A 11 11.13 20.13 34.38
C ASN A 11 9.93 19.18 34.56
N LYS A 12 8.77 19.52 34.02
CA LYS A 12 7.60 18.63 33.98
C LYS A 12 7.36 18.15 32.56
N VAL A 13 6.97 16.88 32.43
CA VAL A 13 6.59 16.31 31.14
C VAL A 13 5.25 16.89 30.71
N LEU A 14 5.23 17.52 29.54
CA LEU A 14 3.99 17.95 28.89
C LEU A 14 3.45 16.80 28.06
N ILE A 15 2.23 16.36 28.38
CA ILE A 15 1.54 15.28 27.67
C ILE A 15 0.22 15.83 27.15
N GLN A 16 0.01 15.70 25.83
CA GLN A 16 -1.31 15.87 25.24
C GLN A 16 -2.10 14.58 25.44
N ALA A 17 -3.02 14.58 26.41
CA ALA A 17 -3.81 13.41 26.75
C ALA A 17 -4.64 12.89 25.57
N ASN A 18 -4.81 11.57 25.49
CA ASN A 18 -5.65 10.96 24.45
C ASN A 18 -7.11 11.44 24.51
N SER A 19 -7.62 11.83 25.68
CA SER A 19 -8.95 12.38 25.89
C SER A 19 -9.12 13.86 25.49
N ALA A 20 -8.05 14.53 25.05
CA ALA A 20 -8.10 15.93 24.66
C ALA A 20 -8.88 16.16 23.34
N LYS A 21 -9.00 17.43 22.92
CA LYS A 21 -9.71 17.91 21.72
C LYS A 21 -9.50 17.01 20.47
N PRO A 22 -10.48 16.98 19.53
CA PRO A 22 -10.51 15.98 18.46
C PRO A 22 -9.32 15.99 17.49
N ASN A 23 -8.65 17.12 17.29
CA ASN A 23 -7.45 17.18 16.45
C ASN A 23 -6.18 17.04 17.31
N ARG A 24 -5.41 15.96 17.07
CA ARG A 24 -4.17 15.63 17.76
C ARG A 24 -2.98 15.51 16.80
N ASN A 25 -3.09 16.09 15.60
CA ASN A 25 -2.00 16.10 14.64
C ASN A 25 -0.88 17.01 15.14
N ILE A 26 0.36 16.53 15.07
CA ILE A 26 1.55 17.28 15.52
C ILE A 26 2.52 17.43 14.35
N MET A 27 3.02 18.65 14.19
CA MET A 27 4.11 18.97 13.26
C MET A 27 5.36 19.30 14.07
N VAL A 28 6.45 18.57 13.82
CA VAL A 28 7.74 18.80 14.48
C VAL A 28 8.72 19.35 13.45
N VAL A 29 9.23 20.56 13.69
CA VAL A 29 10.14 21.27 12.78
C VAL A 29 11.49 21.47 13.45
N GLY A 30 12.56 21.24 12.69
CA GLY A 30 13.94 21.45 13.15
C GLY A 30 14.92 21.13 12.05
N GLY A 31 16.12 21.72 12.12
CA GLY A 31 17.19 21.48 11.13
C GLY A 31 17.70 20.02 11.12
N PRO A 32 18.52 19.64 10.14
CA PRO A 32 19.30 18.40 10.23
C PRO A 32 20.09 18.33 11.54
N GLY A 33 20.19 17.15 12.16
CA GLY A 33 20.89 16.98 13.44
C GLY A 33 20.15 17.50 14.67
N SER A 34 18.95 18.08 14.54
CA SER A 34 18.17 18.59 15.69
C SER A 34 17.46 17.49 16.51
N TYR A 35 17.85 16.23 16.33
CA TYR A 35 17.35 15.08 17.07
C TYR A 35 15.85 14.76 16.94
N LYS A 36 15.11 15.29 15.94
CA LYS A 36 13.66 15.05 15.78
C LYS A 36 13.24 13.58 15.94
N THR A 37 13.96 12.65 15.30
CA THR A 37 13.66 11.22 15.41
C THR A 37 13.92 10.71 16.82
N GLN A 38 15.08 11.04 17.41
CA GLN A 38 15.49 10.53 18.71
C GLN A 38 14.68 11.14 19.88
N SER A 39 14.45 12.45 19.86
CA SER A 39 13.81 13.17 20.96
C SER A 39 12.30 13.08 20.93
N PHE A 40 11.68 13.08 19.73
CA PHE A 40 10.22 13.10 19.60
C PHE A 40 9.66 11.75 19.14
N VAL A 41 10.10 11.24 17.99
CA VAL A 41 9.49 10.04 17.37
C VAL A 41 9.75 8.80 18.21
N ILE A 42 11.01 8.46 18.48
CA ILE A 42 11.39 7.28 19.26
C ILE A 42 10.80 7.34 20.67
N THR A 43 10.85 8.51 21.32
CA THR A 43 10.24 8.72 22.64
C THR A 43 8.76 8.39 22.65
N ASN A 44 7.99 8.92 21.70
CA ASN A 44 6.55 8.68 21.63
C ASN A 44 6.22 7.26 21.19
N VAL A 45 7.01 6.67 20.30
CA VAL A 45 6.89 5.25 19.95
C VAL A 45 7.05 4.44 21.21
N LEU A 46 8.15 4.55 21.95
CA LEU A 46 8.40 3.77 23.17
C LEU A 46 7.33 3.97 24.26
N TYR A 47 6.78 5.19 24.38
CA TYR A 47 5.78 5.53 25.39
C TYR A 47 4.39 4.95 25.11
N GLU A 48 3.96 4.89 23.85
CA GLU A 48 2.63 4.40 23.48
C GLU A 48 2.53 2.89 23.74
N THR A 49 1.49 2.45 24.46
CA THR A 49 1.32 1.03 24.86
C THR A 49 -0.05 0.45 24.55
N ASN A 50 -0.99 1.27 24.08
CA ASN A 50 -2.40 0.92 23.91
C ASN A 50 -2.88 1.01 22.47
N ASN A 51 -2.29 1.89 21.64
CA ASN A 51 -2.73 2.14 20.27
C ASN A 51 -1.81 1.47 19.25
N SER A 52 -2.39 1.08 18.10
CA SER A 52 -1.61 0.65 16.93
C SER A 52 -0.74 1.78 16.38
N LEU A 53 0.49 1.43 16.00
CA LEU A 53 1.47 2.37 15.46
C LEU A 53 1.79 2.02 14.00
N ILE A 54 1.73 3.01 13.13
CA ILE A 54 2.21 2.92 11.74
C ILE A 54 3.30 3.98 11.58
N ILE A 55 4.51 3.54 11.25
CA ILE A 55 5.69 4.40 11.23
C ILE A 55 6.34 4.30 9.86
N THR A 56 6.56 5.44 9.22
CA THR A 56 7.42 5.53 8.03
C THR A 56 8.86 5.77 8.49
N ASP A 57 9.72 4.78 8.28
CA ASP A 57 11.11 4.81 8.77
C ASP A 57 12.12 4.59 7.63
N PRO A 58 12.48 5.64 6.87
CA PRO A 58 13.37 5.53 5.72
C PRO A 58 14.79 5.04 6.06
N LYS A 59 15.20 5.13 7.33
CA LYS A 59 16.55 4.78 7.79
C LYS A 59 16.59 3.54 8.68
N ALA A 60 15.43 2.92 8.93
CA ALA A 60 15.25 1.82 9.89
C ALA A 60 15.66 2.16 11.34
N GLU A 61 15.94 3.43 11.67
CA GLU A 61 16.47 3.80 12.98
C GLU A 61 15.44 3.66 14.10
N VAL A 62 14.16 3.85 13.79
CA VAL A 62 13.06 3.69 14.74
C VAL A 62 12.81 2.20 14.97
N TYR A 63 12.76 1.41 13.90
CA TYR A 63 12.59 -0.04 14.00
C TYR A 63 13.69 -0.68 14.84
N GLU A 64 14.96 -0.44 14.48
CA GLU A 64 16.13 -1.02 15.17
C GLU A 64 16.16 -0.68 16.67
N LYS A 65 15.74 0.52 17.04
CA LYS A 65 15.79 0.97 18.44
C LYS A 65 14.57 0.58 19.26
N THR A 66 13.43 0.28 18.64
CA THR A 66 12.15 0.17 19.37
C THR A 66 11.45 -1.17 19.21
N ALA A 67 11.70 -1.95 18.15
CA ALA A 67 10.97 -3.19 17.85
C ALA A 67 10.98 -4.19 19.02
N ALA A 68 12.17 -4.54 19.55
CA ALA A 68 12.30 -5.49 20.65
C ALA A 68 11.62 -5.02 21.95
N ILE A 69 11.52 -3.70 22.17
CA ILE A 69 10.79 -3.15 23.32
C ILE A 69 9.28 -3.25 23.07
N LYS A 70 8.83 -2.99 21.84
CA LYS A 70 7.42 -3.09 21.46
C LYS A 70 6.89 -4.51 21.58
N GLU A 71 7.66 -5.50 21.13
CA GLU A 71 7.34 -6.92 21.32
C GLU A 71 7.17 -7.26 22.81
N LYS A 72 8.10 -6.77 23.66
CA LYS A 72 8.01 -6.95 25.14
C LYS A 72 6.82 -6.22 25.76
N GLN A 73 6.35 -5.14 25.13
CA GLN A 73 5.12 -4.43 25.52
C GLN A 73 3.85 -5.13 25.00
N GLY A 74 3.97 -6.26 24.28
CA GLY A 74 2.86 -7.05 23.79
C GLY A 74 2.39 -6.71 22.37
N TYR A 75 3.14 -5.89 21.64
CA TYR A 75 2.82 -5.58 20.25
C TYR A 75 3.25 -6.71 19.31
N GLU A 76 2.41 -6.98 18.32
CA GLU A 76 2.84 -7.67 17.10
C GLU A 76 3.55 -6.66 16.20
N VAL A 77 4.84 -6.87 15.95
CA VAL A 77 5.68 -5.94 15.19
C VAL A 77 5.92 -6.51 13.80
N HIS A 78 5.57 -5.73 12.78
CA HIS A 78 5.76 -6.05 11.36
C HIS A 78 6.57 -4.95 10.66
N VAL A 79 7.38 -5.33 9.68
CA VAL A 79 8.21 -4.46 8.86
C VAL A 79 8.01 -4.73 7.37
N ILE A 80 7.59 -3.68 6.64
CA ILE A 80 7.57 -3.71 5.17
C ILE A 80 8.86 -3.05 4.69
N ASN A 81 9.88 -3.88 4.45
CA ASN A 81 11.16 -3.44 3.89
C ASN A 81 11.12 -3.54 2.36
N PHE A 82 11.13 -2.39 1.68
CA PHE A 82 11.14 -2.30 0.22
C PHE A 82 12.53 -2.43 -0.41
N MET A 83 13.60 -2.29 0.38
CA MET A 83 14.99 -2.44 -0.08
C MET A 83 15.46 -3.89 -0.04
N ASN A 84 15.12 -4.61 1.03
CA ASN A 84 15.46 -6.01 1.21
C ASN A 84 14.23 -6.85 1.53
N MET A 85 13.72 -7.54 0.51
CA MET A 85 12.53 -8.40 0.62
C MET A 85 12.74 -9.70 1.43
N SER A 86 14.00 -10.04 1.76
CA SER A 86 14.30 -11.21 2.62
C SER A 86 14.05 -10.93 4.10
N THR A 87 14.14 -9.67 4.52
CA THR A 87 13.92 -9.20 5.90
C THR A 87 12.66 -8.34 5.98
N SER A 88 11.66 -8.66 5.16
CA SER A 88 10.40 -7.93 5.03
C SER A 88 9.29 -8.94 5.29
N ASP A 89 8.25 -8.54 6.02
CA ASP A 89 7.01 -9.31 6.12
C ASP A 89 6.24 -9.33 4.80
N ARG A 90 6.69 -8.50 3.84
CA ARG A 90 6.15 -8.35 2.49
C ARG A 90 4.72 -7.83 2.53
N HIS A 91 4.24 -7.43 1.36
CA HIS A 91 2.87 -6.96 1.22
C HIS A 91 2.37 -7.31 -0.18
N ASN A 92 1.23 -7.99 -0.23
CA ASN A 92 0.51 -8.24 -1.47
C ASN A 92 -0.80 -7.44 -1.47
N PRO A 93 -0.92 -6.37 -2.29
CA PRO A 93 -2.12 -5.54 -2.29
C PRO A 93 -3.37 -6.30 -2.79
N LEU A 94 -3.18 -7.42 -3.48
CA LEU A 94 -4.27 -8.24 -3.99
C LEU A 94 -4.98 -9.01 -2.86
N ASP A 95 -4.32 -9.29 -1.74
CA ASP A 95 -4.92 -10.01 -0.59
C ASP A 95 -6.09 -9.23 0.05
N TYR A 96 -6.12 -7.92 -0.17
CA TYR A 96 -7.14 -6.99 0.33
C TYR A 96 -8.28 -6.74 -0.67
N VAL A 97 -8.22 -7.32 -1.86
CA VAL A 97 -9.27 -7.19 -2.89
C VAL A 97 -10.34 -8.26 -2.67
N ARG A 98 -11.46 -7.85 -2.07
CA ARG A 98 -12.67 -8.66 -1.85
C ARG A 98 -13.85 -8.19 -2.69
N LYS A 99 -13.79 -6.97 -3.21
CA LYS A 99 -14.82 -6.33 -4.04
C LYS A 99 -14.16 -5.63 -5.23
N GLU A 100 -14.92 -5.46 -6.31
CA GLU A 100 -14.45 -4.80 -7.53
C GLU A 100 -14.00 -3.34 -7.29
N THR A 101 -14.66 -2.66 -6.36
CA THR A 101 -14.29 -1.29 -5.96
C THR A 101 -12.87 -1.23 -5.38
N GLN A 102 -12.43 -2.26 -4.66
CA GLN A 102 -11.08 -2.34 -4.10
C GLN A 102 -10.04 -2.63 -5.18
N ALA A 103 -10.36 -3.46 -6.18
CA ALA A 103 -9.50 -3.64 -7.36
C ALA A 103 -9.28 -2.30 -8.08
N THR A 104 -10.34 -1.50 -8.20
CA THR A 104 -10.26 -0.14 -8.77
C THR A 104 -9.36 0.76 -7.92
N THR A 105 -9.47 0.72 -6.59
CA THR A 105 -8.60 1.48 -5.69
C THR A 105 -7.14 1.09 -5.85
N VAL A 106 -6.82 -0.21 -5.83
CA VAL A 106 -5.45 -0.72 -6.00
C VAL A 106 -4.87 -0.28 -7.34
N ALA A 107 -5.60 -0.51 -8.44
CA ALA A 107 -5.17 -0.10 -9.77
C ALA A 107 -4.93 1.42 -9.86
N THR A 108 -5.84 2.22 -9.31
CA THR A 108 -5.70 3.68 -9.30
C THR A 108 -4.46 4.11 -8.55
N LYS A 109 -4.20 3.56 -7.36
CA LYS A 109 -3.03 3.93 -6.55
C LYS A 109 -1.71 3.54 -7.21
N MET A 110 -1.66 2.40 -7.88
CA MET A 110 -0.48 1.99 -8.64
C MET A 110 -0.22 2.90 -9.85
N VAL A 111 -1.26 3.20 -10.63
CA VAL A 111 -1.13 4.08 -11.81
C VAL A 111 -0.81 5.52 -11.41
N ASP A 112 -1.44 6.04 -10.35
CA ASP A 112 -1.12 7.36 -9.79
C ASP A 112 0.36 7.43 -9.35
N SER A 113 0.87 6.38 -8.72
CA SER A 113 2.27 6.32 -8.27
C SER A 113 3.27 6.30 -9.43
N ALA A 114 2.88 5.79 -10.60
CA ALA A 114 3.71 5.76 -11.79
C ALA A 114 3.64 7.09 -12.59
N ASN A 115 2.48 7.74 -12.60
CA ASN A 115 2.21 8.96 -13.37
C ASN A 115 2.41 10.22 -12.51
N LYS A 116 3.68 10.60 -12.28
CA LYS A 116 4.08 11.70 -11.39
C LYS A 116 3.52 13.08 -11.75
N ASP A 117 3.17 13.32 -13.02
CA ASP A 117 2.69 14.61 -13.50
C ASP A 117 1.18 14.83 -13.28
N GLY A 118 0.47 13.84 -12.72
CA GLY A 118 -0.95 13.93 -12.41
C GLY A 118 -1.89 14.07 -13.62
N LYS A 119 -1.35 13.98 -14.84
CA LYS A 119 -2.11 14.06 -16.08
C LYS A 119 -2.98 12.80 -16.23
N ARG A 120 -4.29 13.00 -16.36
CA ARG A 120 -5.28 11.92 -16.57
C ARG A 120 -5.74 11.91 -18.01
N ASP A 121 -4.83 11.57 -18.91
CA ASP A 121 -5.14 11.41 -20.33
C ASP A 121 -5.65 9.99 -20.65
N VAL A 122 -5.85 9.71 -21.93
CA VAL A 122 -6.32 8.40 -22.40
C VAL A 122 -5.42 7.27 -21.90
N TRP A 123 -4.09 7.47 -21.93
CA TRP A 123 -3.13 6.47 -21.46
C TRP A 123 -3.29 6.14 -19.98
N TYR A 124 -3.51 7.16 -19.14
CA TYR A 124 -3.82 6.96 -17.72
C TYR A 124 -5.06 6.07 -17.52
N TYR A 125 -6.15 6.37 -18.23
CA TYR A 125 -7.39 5.60 -18.08
C TYR A 125 -7.26 4.18 -18.61
N SER A 126 -6.58 3.98 -19.74
CA SER A 126 -6.30 2.67 -20.32
C SER A 126 -5.43 1.81 -19.39
N GLN A 127 -4.34 2.37 -18.84
CA GLN A 127 -3.48 1.69 -17.86
C GLN A 127 -4.29 1.24 -16.63
N ARG A 128 -5.11 2.14 -16.08
CA ARG A 128 -5.93 1.86 -14.90
C ARG A 128 -6.96 0.77 -15.19
N ALA A 129 -7.62 0.82 -16.34
CA ALA A 129 -8.64 -0.15 -16.72
C ALA A 129 -8.03 -1.53 -16.98
N LEU A 130 -6.90 -1.59 -17.69
CA LEU A 130 -6.17 -2.84 -17.93
C LEU A 130 -5.70 -3.46 -16.61
N LEU A 131 -5.05 -2.68 -15.73
CA LEU A 131 -4.57 -3.19 -14.45
C LEU A 131 -5.73 -3.66 -13.55
N LYS A 132 -6.86 -2.94 -13.55
CA LYS A 132 -8.08 -3.38 -12.85
C LYS A 132 -8.55 -4.74 -13.39
N ALA A 133 -8.62 -4.91 -14.71
CA ALA A 133 -9.05 -6.15 -15.33
C ALA A 133 -8.11 -7.32 -14.97
N LEU A 134 -6.80 -7.10 -15.02
CA LEU A 134 -5.78 -8.09 -14.63
C LEU A 134 -5.88 -8.48 -13.16
N ILE A 135 -6.10 -7.52 -12.26
CA ILE A 135 -6.29 -7.80 -10.83
C ILE A 135 -7.54 -8.67 -10.62
N LEU A 136 -8.67 -8.32 -11.26
CA LEU A 136 -9.90 -9.09 -11.14
C LEU A 136 -9.72 -10.51 -11.70
N TYR A 137 -9.09 -10.64 -12.86
CA TYR A 137 -8.74 -11.93 -13.44
C TYR A 137 -7.92 -12.78 -12.47
N ALA A 138 -6.89 -12.20 -11.85
CA ALA A 138 -6.08 -12.92 -10.89
C ALA A 138 -6.87 -13.40 -9.67
N ILE A 139 -7.79 -12.57 -9.15
CA ILE A 139 -8.61 -12.95 -8.00
C ILE A 139 -9.58 -14.10 -8.32
N TYR A 140 -10.20 -14.08 -9.50
CA TYR A 140 -11.24 -15.06 -9.86
C TYR A 140 -10.70 -16.33 -10.51
N GLU A 141 -9.68 -16.21 -11.36
CA GLU A 141 -9.25 -17.30 -12.26
C GLU A 141 -7.92 -17.94 -11.86
N LEU A 142 -7.00 -17.18 -11.24
CA LEU A 142 -5.70 -17.74 -10.84
C LEU A 142 -5.79 -18.52 -9.53
N GLU A 143 -4.95 -19.55 -9.43
CA GLU A 143 -4.71 -20.28 -8.19
C GLU A 143 -4.24 -19.32 -7.08
N PRO A 144 -4.63 -19.53 -5.80
CA PRO A 144 -4.25 -18.65 -4.70
C PRO A 144 -2.76 -18.28 -4.63
N LYS A 145 -1.86 -19.22 -4.94
CA LYS A 145 -0.40 -18.99 -4.94
C LYS A 145 0.09 -18.03 -6.02
N LYS A 146 -0.70 -17.83 -7.09
CA LYS A 146 -0.40 -16.95 -8.23
C LYS A 146 -1.16 -15.62 -8.17
N ARG A 147 -1.96 -15.36 -7.12
CA ARG A 147 -2.73 -14.11 -6.94
C ARG A 147 -1.84 -12.96 -6.43
N ASN A 148 -0.78 -12.68 -7.16
CA ASN A 148 0.20 -11.66 -6.84
C ASN A 148 0.69 -11.00 -8.14
N MET A 149 1.44 -9.90 -8.01
CA MET A 149 1.90 -9.13 -9.17
C MET A 149 2.72 -9.95 -10.16
N ARG A 150 3.46 -10.97 -9.70
CA ARG A 150 4.20 -11.86 -10.60
C ARG A 150 3.25 -12.69 -11.46
N GLY A 151 2.21 -13.27 -10.88
CA GLY A 151 1.20 -14.02 -11.66
C GLY A 151 0.46 -13.14 -12.67
N LEU A 152 0.20 -11.86 -12.35
CA LEU A 152 -0.37 -10.90 -13.30
C LEU A 152 0.58 -10.66 -14.49
N LEU A 153 1.88 -10.46 -14.21
CA LEU A 153 2.89 -10.23 -15.25
C LEU A 153 3.08 -11.46 -16.13
N GLU A 154 3.15 -12.65 -15.54
CA GLU A 154 3.24 -13.92 -16.27
C GLU A 154 2.04 -14.09 -17.22
N PHE A 155 0.82 -13.80 -16.74
CA PHE A 155 -0.38 -13.82 -17.57
C PHE A 155 -0.28 -12.82 -18.72
N LEU A 156 0.05 -11.55 -18.42
CA LEU A 156 0.17 -10.50 -19.43
C LEU A 156 1.18 -10.90 -20.51
N GLN A 157 2.38 -11.33 -20.13
CA GLN A 157 3.46 -11.72 -21.05
C GLN A 157 3.11 -12.96 -21.89
N THR A 158 2.30 -13.88 -21.37
CA THR A 158 1.90 -15.08 -22.11
C THR A 158 0.99 -14.73 -23.29
N PHE A 159 0.19 -13.67 -23.16
CA PHE A 159 -0.82 -13.27 -24.13
C PHE A 159 -0.51 -11.93 -24.83
N ASP A 160 0.66 -11.36 -24.54
CA ASP A 160 1.27 -10.23 -25.25
C ASP A 160 1.94 -10.77 -26.54
N THR A 161 1.12 -11.11 -27.53
CA THR A 161 1.57 -11.61 -28.84
C THR A 161 1.75 -10.47 -29.84
N ASP A 162 2.77 -10.57 -30.70
CA ASP A 162 3.08 -9.65 -31.81
C ASP A 162 1.81 -9.14 -32.55
N ASP A 163 1.69 -7.81 -32.67
CA ASP A 163 0.61 -7.05 -33.34
C ASP A 163 0.38 -7.43 -34.83
N SER A 164 1.19 -8.33 -35.38
CA SER A 164 1.16 -8.75 -36.79
C SER A 164 -0.03 -9.65 -37.19
N LYS A 165 -0.87 -10.10 -36.25
CA LYS A 165 -1.95 -11.08 -36.50
C LYS A 165 -3.36 -10.65 -36.08
N GLY A 166 -3.66 -9.35 -36.12
CA GLY A 166 -5.03 -8.83 -36.22
C GLY A 166 -5.87 -8.83 -34.93
N GLU A 167 -5.90 -9.91 -34.14
CA GLU A 167 -6.68 -9.97 -32.88
C GLU A 167 -5.80 -10.28 -31.67
N SER A 168 -5.96 -9.48 -30.61
CA SER A 168 -5.28 -9.65 -29.31
C SER A 168 -5.70 -10.96 -28.64
N GLU A 169 -4.75 -11.89 -28.46
CA GLU A 169 -4.98 -13.13 -27.69
C GLU A 169 -5.36 -12.84 -26.24
N LEU A 170 -4.86 -11.73 -25.68
CA LEU A 170 -5.25 -11.26 -24.35
C LEU A 170 -6.74 -10.93 -24.28
N ASP A 171 -7.28 -10.25 -25.28
CA ASP A 171 -8.71 -9.93 -25.34
C ASP A 171 -9.56 -11.18 -25.48
N LYS A 172 -9.12 -12.16 -26.26
CA LYS A 172 -9.80 -13.47 -26.35
C LYS A 172 -9.82 -14.21 -25.01
N GLN A 173 -8.72 -14.18 -24.25
CA GLN A 173 -8.67 -14.78 -22.92
C GLN A 173 -9.61 -14.07 -21.95
N PHE A 174 -9.64 -12.74 -21.97
CA PHE A 174 -10.60 -11.98 -21.18
C PHE A 174 -12.04 -12.34 -21.57
N LEU A 175 -12.39 -12.32 -22.86
CA LEU A 175 -13.74 -12.61 -23.32
C LEU A 175 -14.19 -14.07 -23.09
N SER A 176 -13.28 -15.04 -23.21
CA SER A 176 -13.60 -16.47 -23.06
C SER A 176 -13.76 -16.90 -21.60
N LYS A 177 -12.99 -16.33 -20.69
CA LYS A 177 -13.02 -16.71 -19.26
C LYS A 177 -13.95 -15.84 -18.43
N ILE A 178 -14.17 -14.60 -18.85
CA ILE A 178 -15.09 -13.69 -18.20
C ILE A 178 -16.48 -13.91 -18.83
N GLY A 179 -17.23 -14.89 -18.32
CA GLY A 179 -18.61 -15.11 -18.75
C GLY A 179 -19.43 -13.82 -18.74
N GLU A 180 -20.39 -13.70 -19.66
CA GLU A 180 -21.08 -12.45 -20.03
C GLU A 180 -21.64 -11.63 -18.86
N ASN A 181 -21.86 -12.24 -17.69
CA ASN A 181 -22.45 -11.62 -16.49
C ASN A 181 -21.48 -11.33 -15.32
N THR A 182 -20.16 -11.43 -15.49
CA THR A 182 -19.21 -11.08 -14.41
C THR A 182 -18.79 -9.60 -14.48
N PRO A 183 -18.50 -8.92 -13.35
CA PRO A 183 -18.22 -7.48 -13.34
C PRO A 183 -17.00 -7.07 -14.18
N THR A 184 -16.09 -8.00 -14.46
CA THR A 184 -14.92 -7.79 -15.31
C THR A 184 -15.30 -7.61 -16.79
N SER A 185 -16.40 -8.21 -17.28
CA SER A 185 -16.81 -8.15 -18.71
C SER A 185 -17.25 -6.73 -19.11
N ARG A 186 -17.87 -6.01 -18.17
CA ARG A 186 -18.30 -4.61 -18.34
C ARG A 186 -17.12 -3.64 -18.44
N ASN A 187 -15.98 -3.96 -17.83
CA ASN A 187 -14.80 -3.08 -17.86
C ASN A 187 -13.95 -3.30 -19.11
N VAL A 188 -13.82 -4.55 -19.60
CA VAL A 188 -13.05 -4.86 -20.82
C VAL A 188 -13.70 -4.24 -22.06
N LYS A 189 -15.04 -4.27 -22.17
CA LYS A 189 -15.78 -3.63 -23.27
C LYS A 189 -15.60 -2.10 -23.36
N GLY A 190 -15.16 -1.45 -22.27
CA GLY A 190 -14.88 -0.01 -22.24
C GLY A 190 -13.43 0.38 -22.57
N VAL A 191 -12.53 -0.60 -22.74
CA VAL A 191 -11.13 -0.37 -23.12
C VAL A 191 -10.91 -0.56 -24.63
N ALA A 192 -11.77 -1.35 -25.28
CA ALA A 192 -11.72 -1.63 -26.72
C ALA A 192 -12.57 -0.67 -27.58
N GLN A 193 -13.09 0.43 -27.01
CA GLN A 193 -13.82 1.49 -27.72
C GLN A 193 -13.07 2.82 -27.65
#